data_AF-R7L6Z7-F1
#
_entry.id   AF-R7L6Z7-F1
#
_cell.length_a   1.000
_cell.length_b   1.000
_cell.length_c   1.000
_cell.angle_alpha   90.00
_cell.angle_beta   90.00
_cell.angle_gamma   90.00
#
_symmetry.space_group_name_H-M   'P 1'
#
loop_
_entity.id
_entity.type
_entity.pdbx_description
1 polymer ?
#
loop_
_entity_poly.entity_id
_entity_poly.type
_entity_poly.pdbx_seq_one_letter_code
_entity_poly.pdbx_strand_id
1 'polypeptide(L)'
;MCADIAFLAMPCKKLGENEILEILKTTDSGGEMTRQKNPYYANRIDLCLVPNFNLLFNLAFYAERNPSPKFAKEFERILKDPNLSSRKSSTAESARWNAFQANLAIALAAAGARCGSRESAKVLADYVDDIHIFFRRFANSELCCIYKTDANFDKSRWMEIISSKEIPRETPLEKKAEI
;
A
#
# COMPACT_ATOMS: atom_id res chain seq x y z
N MET A 1 5.91 -23.60 -17.83
CA MET A 1 5.49 -22.18 -17.86
C MET A 1 4.08 -22.11 -17.32
N CYS A 2 3.88 -21.65 -16.08
CA CYS A 2 2.53 -21.55 -15.50
C CYS A 2 2.58 -20.59 -14.29
N ALA A 3 2.48 -19.28 -14.55
CA ALA A 3 1.83 -18.28 -13.71
C ALA A 3 2.14 -16.90 -14.30
N ASP A 4 1.12 -16.20 -14.81
CA ASP A 4 1.15 -14.74 -14.87
C ASP A 4 1.16 -14.24 -13.42
N ILE A 5 2.37 -14.16 -12.84
CA ILE A 5 2.60 -13.71 -11.46
C ILE A 5 1.96 -12.33 -11.25
N ALA A 6 1.86 -11.53 -12.32
CA ALA A 6 1.24 -10.21 -12.35
C ALA A 6 -0.16 -10.13 -11.71
N PHE A 7 -0.93 -11.22 -11.72
CA PHE A 7 -2.30 -11.20 -11.20
C PHE A 7 -2.52 -11.95 -9.89
N LEU A 8 -1.59 -12.81 -9.44
CA LEU A 8 -1.81 -13.78 -8.34
C LEU A 8 -3.15 -14.58 -8.44
N ALA A 9 -3.90 -14.46 -9.54
CA ALA A 9 -5.30 -14.86 -9.68
C ALA A 9 -5.46 -16.22 -10.36
N MET A 10 -4.42 -16.69 -11.04
CA MET A 10 -4.37 -18.02 -11.65
C MET A 10 -3.04 -18.75 -11.37
N PRO A 11 -2.57 -18.81 -10.12
CA PRO A 11 -1.44 -19.69 -9.83
C PRO A 11 -1.96 -21.13 -9.98
N CYS A 12 -1.24 -21.94 -10.75
CA CYS A 12 -1.60 -23.34 -11.05
C CYS A 12 -1.57 -24.24 -9.79
N LYS A 13 -1.18 -23.66 -8.64
CA LYS A 13 -1.29 -24.16 -7.26
C LYS A 13 -1.58 -23.00 -6.31
N LYS A 14 -2.16 -23.28 -5.14
CA LYS A 14 -2.23 -22.30 -4.05
C LYS A 14 -0.81 -21.89 -3.65
N LEU A 15 -0.50 -20.60 -3.70
CA LEU A 15 0.79 -20.08 -3.23
C LEU A 15 0.80 -20.05 -1.69
N GLY A 16 1.87 -20.56 -1.09
CA GLY A 16 2.11 -20.48 0.34
C GLY A 16 2.83 -19.19 0.72
N GLU A 17 2.98 -18.98 2.03
CA GLU A 17 3.64 -17.79 2.59
C GLU A 17 5.07 -17.63 2.05
N ASN A 18 5.83 -18.72 1.94
CA ASN A 18 7.21 -18.69 1.46
C ASN A 18 7.30 -18.29 -0.02
N GLU A 19 6.40 -18.78 -0.88
CA GLU A 19 6.39 -18.35 -2.29
C GLU A 19 6.04 -16.87 -2.43
N ILE A 20 5.09 -16.36 -1.63
CA ILE A 20 4.77 -14.93 -1.61
C ILE A 20 5.95 -14.11 -1.10
N LEU A 21 6.67 -14.59 -0.08
CA LEU A 21 7.87 -13.95 0.42
C LEU A 21 8.96 -13.83 -0.67
N GLU A 22 9.19 -14.88 -1.45
CA GLU A 22 10.18 -14.84 -2.54
C GLU A 22 9.76 -13.88 -3.66
N ILE A 23 8.47 -13.79 -3.98
CA ILE A 23 7.94 -12.79 -4.92
C ILE A 23 8.17 -11.38 -4.35
N LEU A 24 7.81 -11.14 -3.08
CA LEU A 24 8.01 -9.84 -2.43
C LEU A 24 9.48 -9.40 -2.44
N LYS A 25 10.43 -10.30 -2.20
CA LYS A 25 11.87 -9.99 -2.23
C LYS A 25 12.38 -9.49 -3.58
N THR A 26 11.80 -10.00 -4.66
CA THR A 26 12.25 -9.75 -6.04
C THR A 26 11.42 -8.70 -6.77
N THR A 27 10.32 -8.24 -6.16
CA THR A 27 9.42 -7.25 -6.77
C THR A 27 9.86 -5.82 -6.46
N ASP A 28 9.81 -4.94 -7.46
CA ASP A 28 9.95 -3.48 -7.36
C ASP A 28 8.88 -2.79 -8.24
N SER A 29 8.98 -1.48 -8.44
CA SER A 29 8.08 -0.75 -9.36
C SER A 29 8.09 -1.26 -10.81
N GLY A 30 9.18 -1.90 -11.24
CA GLY A 30 9.49 -2.19 -12.64
C GLY A 30 10.01 -0.99 -13.42
N GLY A 31 10.19 0.17 -12.76
CA GLY A 31 10.67 1.41 -13.37
C GLY A 31 9.71 2.58 -13.19
N GLU A 32 10.00 3.66 -13.93
CA GLU A 32 9.20 4.88 -13.90
C GLU A 32 7.79 4.66 -14.45
N MET A 33 6.87 5.56 -14.07
CA MET A 33 5.55 5.59 -14.65
C MET A 33 5.59 5.75 -16.16
N THR A 34 4.80 4.95 -16.85
CA THR A 34 4.68 5.08 -18.30
C THR A 34 3.68 6.17 -18.65
N ARG A 35 4.17 7.33 -19.12
CA ARG A 35 3.30 8.36 -19.70
C ARG A 35 3.04 8.06 -21.17
N GLN A 36 1.78 8.16 -21.58
CA GLN A 36 1.40 8.00 -22.98
C GLN A 36 1.84 9.21 -23.81
N LYS A 37 2.52 8.95 -24.93
CA LYS A 37 2.99 10.01 -25.85
C LYS A 37 1.87 10.62 -26.68
N ASN A 38 0.79 9.87 -26.90
CA ASN A 38 -0.35 10.33 -27.68
C ASN A 38 -1.16 11.35 -26.87
N PRO A 39 -1.40 12.58 -27.39
CA PRO A 39 -2.13 13.63 -26.69
C PRO A 39 -3.52 13.22 -26.18
N TYR A 40 -4.23 12.33 -26.90
CA TYR A 40 -5.52 11.81 -26.49
C TYR A 40 -5.43 11.00 -25.18
N TYR A 41 -4.34 10.25 -25.00
CA TYR A 41 -4.10 9.42 -23.83
C TYR A 41 -3.21 10.10 -22.78
N ALA A 42 -2.50 11.18 -23.12
CA ALA A 42 -1.58 11.87 -22.21
C ALA A 42 -2.27 12.43 -20.96
N ASN A 43 -3.56 12.76 -21.06
CA ASN A 43 -4.36 13.27 -19.95
C ASN A 43 -5.10 12.17 -19.15
N ARG A 44 -4.91 10.89 -19.52
CA ARG A 44 -5.52 9.74 -18.85
C ARG A 44 -4.63 9.27 -17.71
N ILE A 45 -4.92 9.80 -16.52
CA ILE A 45 -4.19 9.48 -15.29
C ILE A 45 -4.23 7.98 -14.95
N ASP A 46 -5.29 7.28 -15.37
CA ASP A 46 -5.47 5.84 -15.20
C ASP A 46 -4.51 5.00 -16.05
N LEU A 47 -3.88 5.60 -17.07
CA LEU A 47 -2.87 4.96 -17.91
C LEU A 47 -1.43 5.27 -17.45
N CYS A 48 -1.27 6.11 -16.42
CA CYS A 48 0.02 6.53 -15.88
C CYS A 48 0.39 5.67 -14.66
N LEU A 49 0.64 4.38 -14.88
CA LEU A 49 0.99 3.42 -13.83
C LEU A 49 2.46 3.01 -13.92
N VAL A 50 3.00 2.56 -12.79
CA VAL A 50 4.28 1.83 -12.77
C VAL A 50 4.10 0.43 -13.39
N PRO A 51 5.12 -0.14 -14.03
CA PRO A 51 4.98 -1.43 -14.73
C PRO A 51 4.42 -2.57 -13.87
N ASN A 52 4.85 -2.68 -12.61
CA ASN A 52 4.42 -3.74 -11.70
C ASN A 52 3.19 -3.38 -10.84
N PHE A 53 2.40 -2.37 -11.23
CA PHE A 53 1.26 -1.88 -10.44
C PHE A 53 0.32 -3.01 -9.98
N ASN A 54 -0.14 -3.85 -10.92
CA ASN A 54 -1.09 -4.94 -10.61
C ASN A 54 -0.47 -5.98 -9.66
N LEU A 55 0.79 -6.36 -9.89
CA LEU A 55 1.49 -7.31 -9.03
C LEU A 55 1.56 -6.78 -7.60
N LEU A 56 2.04 -5.55 -7.44
CA LEU A 56 2.18 -4.88 -6.14
C LEU A 56 0.82 -4.75 -5.43
N PHE A 57 -0.22 -4.37 -6.15
CA PHE A 57 -1.57 -4.24 -5.59
C PHE A 57 -2.12 -5.60 -5.14
N ASN A 58 -1.89 -6.66 -5.91
CA ASN A 58 -2.31 -8.01 -5.55
C ASN A 58 -1.52 -8.57 -4.35
N LEU A 59 -0.22 -8.26 -4.25
CA LEU A 59 0.60 -8.61 -3.09
C LEU A 59 0.11 -7.91 -1.82
N ALA A 60 -0.22 -6.62 -1.91
CA ALA A 60 -0.85 -5.89 -0.81
C ALA A 60 -2.18 -6.54 -0.39
N PHE A 61 -3.06 -6.80 -1.36
CA PHE A 61 -4.35 -7.44 -1.13
C PHE A 61 -4.21 -8.80 -0.41
N TYR A 62 -3.24 -9.62 -0.81
CA TYR A 62 -2.96 -10.90 -0.16
C TYR A 62 -2.50 -10.71 1.29
N ALA A 63 -1.52 -9.84 1.51
CA ALA A 63 -0.89 -9.63 2.81
C ALA A 63 -1.81 -8.95 3.84
N GLU A 64 -2.77 -8.11 3.40
CA GLU A 64 -3.80 -7.58 4.31
C GLU A 64 -4.64 -8.69 4.95
N ARG A 65 -4.91 -9.77 4.21
CA ARG A 65 -5.75 -10.90 4.66
C ARG A 65 -4.94 -12.00 5.33
N ASN A 66 -3.67 -12.13 4.94
CA ASN A 66 -2.75 -13.14 5.44
C ASN A 66 -1.46 -12.44 5.89
N PRO A 67 -1.51 -11.56 6.91
CA PRO A 67 -0.33 -10.84 7.35
C PRO A 67 0.71 -11.80 7.92
N SER A 68 1.98 -11.52 7.66
CA SER A 68 3.10 -12.25 8.25
C SER A 68 4.24 -11.27 8.57
N PRO A 69 4.88 -11.36 9.75
CA PRO A 69 6.04 -10.56 10.11
C PRO A 69 7.20 -10.72 9.14
N LYS A 70 7.24 -11.84 8.39
CA LYS A 70 8.25 -12.06 7.35
C LYS A 70 8.12 -11.09 6.18
N PHE A 71 6.92 -10.58 5.92
CA PHE A 71 6.66 -9.63 4.83
C PHE A 71 7.00 -8.19 5.20
N ALA A 72 7.07 -7.84 6.49
CA ALA A 72 7.22 -6.46 6.96
C ALA A 72 8.40 -5.73 6.31
N LYS A 73 9.60 -6.34 6.35
CA LYS A 73 10.83 -5.75 5.79
C LYS A 73 10.76 -5.60 4.27
N GLU A 74 10.05 -6.48 3.58
CA GLU A 74 9.91 -6.39 2.13
C GLU A 74 8.95 -5.28 1.73
N PHE A 75 7.85 -5.06 2.45
CA PHE A 75 7.00 -3.87 2.24
C PHE A 75 7.75 -2.57 2.54
N GLU A 76 8.59 -2.53 3.58
CA GLU A 76 9.47 -1.37 3.85
C GLU A 76 10.44 -1.10 2.70
N ARG A 77 11.02 -2.15 2.12
CA ARG A 77 11.92 -2.05 0.97
C ARG A 77 11.17 -1.52 -0.25
N ILE A 78 9.99 -2.06 -0.54
CA ILE A 78 9.16 -1.64 -1.67
C ILE A 78 8.74 -0.17 -1.52
N LEU A 79 8.33 0.28 -0.33
CA LEU A 79 7.93 1.67 -0.08
C LEU A 79 9.10 2.68 -0.13
N LYS A 80 10.35 2.20 -0.06
CA LYS A 80 11.55 3.03 -0.30
C LYS A 80 11.87 3.21 -1.78
N ASP A 81 11.24 2.47 -2.69
CA ASP A 81 11.35 2.72 -4.12
C ASP A 81 10.79 4.12 -4.43
N PRO A 82 11.57 5.04 -5.03
CA PRO A 82 11.13 6.40 -5.30
C PRO A 82 9.90 6.47 -6.22
N ASN A 83 9.64 5.44 -7.03
CA ASN A 83 8.45 5.33 -7.87
C ASN A 83 7.19 4.90 -7.10
N LEU A 84 7.35 4.33 -5.90
CA LEU A 84 6.27 3.81 -5.04
C LEU A 84 6.13 4.56 -3.71
N SER A 85 7.11 5.41 -3.38
CA SER A 85 7.10 6.26 -2.20
C SER A 85 5.85 7.14 -2.14
N SER A 86 5.52 7.64 -0.94
CA SER A 86 4.29 8.42 -0.71
C SER A 86 4.08 9.51 -1.76
N ARG A 87 2.90 9.51 -2.38
CA ARG A 87 2.43 10.53 -3.33
C ARG A 87 1.32 11.37 -2.72
N LYS A 88 1.43 11.62 -1.41
CA LYS A 88 0.51 12.49 -0.68
C LYS A 88 0.33 13.80 -1.41
N SER A 89 -0.92 14.23 -1.55
CA SER A 89 -1.29 15.46 -2.22
C SER A 89 -1.84 16.48 -1.23
N SER A 90 -1.37 17.72 -1.34
CA SER A 90 -1.85 18.85 -0.53
C SER A 90 -2.57 19.91 -1.38
N THR A 91 -2.60 19.74 -2.70
CA THR A 91 -3.22 20.68 -3.65
C THR A 91 -4.05 19.93 -4.68
N ALA A 92 -5.07 20.60 -5.25
CA ALA A 92 -5.91 20.01 -6.29
C ALA A 92 -5.11 19.58 -7.53
N GLU A 93 -4.06 20.33 -7.89
CA GLU A 93 -3.21 20.00 -9.04
C GLU A 93 -2.44 18.70 -8.83
N SER A 94 -1.78 18.55 -7.67
CA SER A 94 -1.07 17.30 -7.34
C SER A 94 -2.03 16.12 -7.17
N ALA A 95 -3.20 16.39 -6.58
CA ALA A 95 -4.22 15.37 -6.31
C ALA A 95 -4.63 14.62 -7.58
N ARG A 96 -4.90 15.36 -8.66
CA ARG A 96 -5.28 14.81 -9.96
C ARG A 96 -4.27 13.78 -10.47
N TRP A 97 -2.99 14.09 -10.43
CA TRP A 97 -1.94 13.27 -11.05
C TRP A 97 -1.45 12.13 -10.16
N ASN A 98 -1.62 12.27 -8.84
CA ASN A 98 -1.09 11.32 -7.87
C ASN A 98 -2.08 10.22 -7.48
N ALA A 99 -3.38 10.36 -7.78
CA ALA A 99 -4.43 9.49 -7.24
C ALA A 99 -4.12 7.97 -7.33
N PHE A 100 -3.71 7.46 -8.49
CA PHE A 100 -3.43 6.03 -8.65
C PHE A 100 -2.17 5.57 -7.92
N GLN A 101 -1.10 6.37 -7.95
CA GLN A 101 0.12 6.05 -7.20
C GLN A 101 -0.09 6.15 -5.70
N ALA A 102 -0.83 7.16 -5.23
CA ALA A 102 -1.20 7.31 -3.85
C ALA A 102 -2.04 6.12 -3.37
N ASN A 103 -2.97 5.65 -4.21
CA ASN A 103 -3.75 4.45 -3.94
C ASN A 103 -2.89 3.17 -3.87
N LEU A 104 -1.87 3.03 -4.71
CA LEU A 104 -0.93 1.90 -4.60
C LEU A 104 -0.07 2.00 -3.33
N ALA A 105 0.50 3.17 -3.07
CA ALA A 105 1.36 3.41 -1.91
C ALA A 105 0.61 3.19 -0.60
N ILE A 106 -0.64 3.66 -0.49
CA ILE A 106 -1.46 3.49 0.72
C ILE A 106 -1.88 2.03 0.92
N ALA A 107 -2.14 1.27 -0.16
CA ALA A 107 -2.41 -0.17 -0.08
C ALA A 107 -1.18 -0.95 0.38
N LEU A 108 -0.01 -0.66 -0.19
CA LEU A 108 1.27 -1.24 0.25
C LEU A 108 1.59 -0.90 1.71
N ALA A 109 1.32 0.34 2.13
CA ALA A 109 1.50 0.78 3.52
C ALA A 109 0.55 0.07 4.49
N ALA A 110 -0.72 -0.11 4.11
CA ALA A 110 -1.68 -0.87 4.92
C ALA A 110 -1.25 -2.33 5.09
N ALA A 111 -0.90 -2.99 3.99
CA ALA A 111 -0.39 -4.35 4.01
C ALA A 111 0.87 -4.50 4.88
N GLY A 112 1.86 -3.61 4.69
CA GLY A 112 3.09 -3.60 5.48
C GLY A 112 2.84 -3.36 6.96
N ALA A 113 1.98 -2.39 7.31
CA ALA A 113 1.65 -2.08 8.70
C ALA A 113 0.92 -3.23 9.39
N ARG A 114 0.01 -3.91 8.69
CA ARG A 114 -0.66 -5.14 9.18
C ARG A 114 0.29 -6.31 9.38
N CYS A 115 1.40 -6.34 8.65
CA CYS A 115 2.51 -7.28 8.85
C CYS A 115 3.49 -6.84 9.96
N GLY A 116 3.22 -5.73 10.66
CA GLY A 116 4.07 -5.24 11.75
C GLY A 116 5.18 -4.28 11.31
N SER A 117 5.11 -3.68 10.12
CA SER A 117 6.05 -2.63 9.71
C SER A 117 5.69 -1.26 10.28
N ARG A 118 6.56 -0.74 11.14
CA ARG A 118 6.43 0.62 11.70
C ARG A 118 6.60 1.70 10.62
N GLU A 119 7.53 1.53 9.69
CA GLU A 119 7.73 2.52 8.62
C GLU A 119 6.50 2.58 7.69
N SER A 120 5.86 1.44 7.42
CA SER A 120 4.60 1.41 6.67
C SER A 120 3.47 2.12 7.42
N ALA A 121 3.40 1.97 8.75
CA ALA A 121 2.44 2.72 9.57
C ALA A 121 2.70 4.24 9.53
N LYS A 122 3.95 4.68 9.48
CA LYS A 122 4.29 6.12 9.30
C LYS A 122 3.81 6.64 7.94
N VAL A 123 3.92 5.85 6.87
CA VAL A 123 3.36 6.21 5.55
C VAL A 123 1.84 6.37 5.64
N LEU A 124 1.12 5.51 6.36
CA LEU A 124 -0.31 5.72 6.62
C LEU A 124 -0.56 7.02 7.38
N ALA A 125 0.22 7.31 8.43
CA ALA A 125 0.08 8.55 9.19
C ALA A 125 0.31 9.80 8.32
N ASP A 126 1.20 9.72 7.33
CA ASP A 126 1.36 10.79 6.34
C ASP A 126 0.12 11.00 5.48
N TYR A 127 -0.69 9.98 5.19
CA TYR A 127 -1.93 10.13 4.40
C TYR A 127 -3.12 10.66 5.19
N VAL A 128 -3.02 10.72 6.52
CA VAL A 128 -4.12 11.21 7.40
C VAL A 128 -4.48 12.68 7.11
N ASP A 129 -3.54 13.48 6.60
CA ASP A 129 -3.73 14.87 6.20
C ASP A 129 -3.75 15.08 4.67
N ASP A 130 -3.97 14.02 3.88
CA ASP A 130 -4.11 14.12 2.42
C ASP A 130 -5.40 14.86 2.01
N ILE A 131 -5.33 15.62 0.92
CA ILE A 131 -6.48 16.35 0.35
C ILE A 131 -7.60 15.41 -0.14
N HIS A 132 -7.28 14.18 -0.54
CA HIS A 132 -8.27 13.17 -0.90
C HIS A 132 -8.93 12.61 0.36
N ILE A 133 -10.22 12.93 0.54
CA ILE A 133 -10.98 12.47 1.70
C ILE A 133 -10.98 10.95 1.88
N PHE A 134 -10.92 10.19 0.77
CA PHE A 134 -10.88 8.72 0.82
C PHE A 134 -9.55 8.20 1.36
N PHE A 135 -8.41 8.81 0.99
CA PHE A 135 -7.10 8.40 1.48
C PHE A 135 -6.93 8.69 2.96
N ARG A 136 -7.31 9.88 3.44
CA ARG A 136 -7.27 10.19 4.88
C ARG A 136 -8.17 9.27 5.71
N ARG A 137 -9.37 8.98 5.23
CA ARG A 137 -10.32 8.10 5.94
C ARG A 137 -9.80 6.67 5.99
N PHE A 138 -9.27 6.17 4.88
CA PHE A 138 -8.67 4.85 4.82
C PHE A 138 -7.45 4.76 5.75
N ALA A 139 -6.50 5.68 5.64
CA ALA A 139 -5.32 5.74 6.50
C ALA A 139 -5.67 5.75 7.99
N ASN A 140 -6.59 6.64 8.40
CA ASN A 140 -7.01 6.70 9.80
C ASN A 140 -7.68 5.40 10.24
N SER A 141 -8.58 4.84 9.42
CA SER A 141 -9.27 3.59 9.73
C SER A 141 -8.28 2.42 9.90
N GLU A 142 -7.27 2.33 9.04
CA GLU A 142 -6.24 1.29 9.12
C GLU A 142 -5.39 1.45 10.39
N LEU A 143 -4.95 2.67 10.70
CA LEU A 143 -4.22 2.96 11.94
C LEU A 143 -5.05 2.66 13.19
N CYS A 144 -6.34 2.99 13.19
CA CYS A 144 -7.26 2.63 14.27
C CYS A 144 -7.39 1.12 14.43
N CYS A 145 -7.52 0.39 13.33
CA CYS A 145 -7.60 -1.07 13.34
C CYS A 145 -6.34 -1.73 13.92
N ILE A 146 -5.16 -1.20 13.58
CA ILE A 146 -3.85 -1.74 13.98
C ILE A 146 -3.54 -1.38 15.44
N TYR A 147 -3.66 -0.10 15.81
CA TYR A 147 -3.25 0.37 17.13
C TYR A 147 -4.35 0.32 18.19
N LYS A 148 -5.59 -0.07 17.81
CA LYS A 148 -6.77 -0.16 18.69
C LYS A 148 -7.01 1.14 19.49
N THR A 149 -6.75 2.27 18.85
CA THR A 149 -6.89 3.62 19.38
C THR A 149 -7.30 4.55 18.25
N ASP A 150 -7.88 5.71 18.55
CA ASP A 150 -8.21 6.70 17.53
C ASP A 150 -7.52 8.02 17.85
N ALA A 151 -6.67 8.49 16.95
CA ALA A 151 -6.07 9.83 17.02
C ALA A 151 -6.75 10.81 16.06
N ASN A 152 -7.89 10.44 15.47
CA ASN A 152 -8.60 11.17 14.43
C ASN A 152 -7.65 11.56 13.29
N PHE A 153 -7.91 12.69 12.63
CA PHE A 153 -7.09 13.19 11.55
C PHE A 153 -5.84 13.96 12.01
N ASP A 154 -5.26 13.58 13.16
CA ASP A 154 -4.06 14.21 13.74
C ASP A 154 -2.80 13.39 13.43
N LYS A 155 -2.07 13.84 12.40
CA LYS A 155 -0.81 13.22 11.98
C LYS A 155 0.23 13.19 13.09
N SER A 156 0.41 14.27 13.84
CA SER A 156 1.45 14.37 14.88
C SER A 156 1.19 13.36 15.98
N ARG A 157 -0.06 13.27 16.43
CA ARG A 157 -0.48 12.30 17.44
C ARG A 157 -0.34 10.86 16.95
N TRP A 158 -0.64 10.59 15.67
CA TRP A 158 -0.37 9.27 15.09
C TRP A 158 1.12 8.93 15.09
N MET A 159 1.99 9.86 14.69
CA MET A 159 3.44 9.65 14.71
C MET A 159 3.98 9.36 16.12
N GLU A 160 3.46 10.04 17.14
CA GLU A 160 3.79 9.77 18.55
C GLU A 160 3.36 8.36 18.98
N ILE A 161 2.13 7.95 18.65
CA ILE A 161 1.63 6.59 18.95
C ILE A 161 2.49 5.53 18.27
N ILE A 162 2.79 5.71 16.98
CA ILE A 162 3.59 4.77 16.19
C ILE A 162 5.01 4.62 16.76
N SER A 163 5.58 5.71 17.27
CA SER A 163 6.93 5.73 17.83
C SER A 163 6.99 5.15 19.25
N SER A 164 5.95 5.36 20.05
CA SER A 164 5.91 4.96 21.47
C SER A 164 5.39 3.55 21.72
N LYS A 165 4.49 3.04 20.86
CA LYS A 165 3.91 1.69 21.01
C LYS A 165 4.63 0.67 20.13
N GLU A 166 4.66 -0.56 20.61
CA GLU A 166 4.92 -1.70 19.73
C GLU A 166 3.77 -1.85 18.75
N ILE A 167 4.11 -2.05 17.48
CA ILE A 167 3.12 -2.40 16.47
C ILE A 167 2.78 -3.90 16.63
N PRO A 168 1.51 -4.29 16.59
CA PRO A 168 1.16 -5.71 16.56
C PRO A 168 1.88 -6.40 15.40
N ARG A 169 2.37 -7.62 15.67
CA ARG A 169 3.11 -8.41 14.66
C ARG A 169 2.25 -8.75 13.45
N GLU A 170 0.98 -9.02 13.70
CA GLU A 170 -0.01 -9.36 12.68
C GLU A 170 -1.35 -8.72 13.04
N THR A 171 -2.04 -8.15 12.06
CA THR A 171 -3.42 -7.66 12.22
C THR A 171 -4.21 -7.95 10.96
N PRO A 172 -4.80 -9.15 10.83
CA PRO A 172 -5.57 -9.51 9.64
C PRO A 172 -6.72 -8.54 9.38
N LEU A 173 -7.02 -8.28 8.11
CA LEU A 173 -8.20 -7.52 7.72
C LEU A 173 -9.46 -8.35 7.99
N GLU A 174 -10.18 -7.99 9.05
CA GLU A 174 -11.50 -8.54 9.34
C GLU A 174 -12.54 -7.83 8.45
N LYS A 175 -13.08 -8.55 7.45
CA LYS A 175 -14.32 -8.12 6.81
C LYS A 175 -15.49 -8.77 7.54
N LYS A 176 -16.38 -7.97 8.12
CA LYS A 176 -17.76 -8.44 8.32
C LYS A 176 -18.34 -8.62 6.93
N ALA A 177 -18.74 -9.83 6.57
CA ALA A 177 -19.61 -10.01 5.42
C ALA A 177 -20.89 -9.21 5.74
N GLU A 178 -21.22 -8.22 4.93
CA GLU A 178 -22.57 -7.70 4.90
C GLU A 178 -23.43 -8.84 4.35
N ILE A 179 -24.25 -9.43 5.23
CA ILE A 179 -25.29 -10.40 4.90
C ILE A 179 -26.55 -9.60 4.54
#